data_AF-A0A450ZN35-F1
#
_entry.id   AF-A0A450ZN35-F1
#
_cell.length_a   1.000
_cell.length_b   1.000
_cell.length_c   1.000
_cell.angle_alpha   90.00
_cell.angle_beta   90.00
_cell.angle_gamma   90.00
#
_symmetry.space_group_name_H-M   'P 1'
#
loop_
_entity.id
_entity.type
_entity.pdbx_description
1 polymer ?
#
loop_
_entity_poly.entity_id
_entity_poly.type
_entity_poly.pdbx_seq_one_letter_code
_entity_poly.pdbx_strand_id
1 'polypeptide(L)' 'MAVYSIKDGTVLAGALPQKKHKLVVAWIEIHQEDLMADWELAVNGQNPLPIRGLDQ' A
#
# COMPACT_ATOMS: atom_id res chain seq x y z
N MET A 1 -11.86 8.15 3.21
CA MET A 1 -10.44 7.73 3.28
C MET A 1 -10.40 6.35 3.91
N ALA A 2 -9.37 5.56 3.62
CA ALA A 2 -9.20 4.23 4.21
C ALA A 2 -7.72 3.94 4.47
N VAL A 3 -7.45 3.11 5.46
CA VAL A 3 -6.13 2.61 5.85
C VAL A 3 -6.11 1.11 5.54
N TYR A 4 -5.02 0.65 4.92
CA TYR A 4 -4.87 -0.72 4.49
C TYR A 4 -3.67 -1.37 5.17
N SER A 5 -3.77 -2.67 5.43
CA SER A 5 -2.65 -3.52 5.78
C SER A 5 -1.81 -3.80 4.55
N ILE A 6 -0.50 -3.54 4.65
CA ILE A 6 0.47 -3.87 3.58
C ILE A 6 0.58 -5.40 3.40
N LYS A 7 0.39 -6.18 4.48
CA LYS A 7 0.60 -7.63 4.50
C LYS A 7 -0.43 -8.43 3.72
N ASP A 8 -1.66 -7.94 3.64
CA ASP A 8 -2.79 -8.70 3.10
C ASP A 8 -3.84 -7.83 2.39
N GLY A 9 -3.61 -6.53 2.26
CA GLY A 9 -4.56 -5.62 1.59
C GLY A 9 -5.88 -5.43 2.35
N THR A 10 -6.00 -5.91 3.60
CA THR A 10 -7.23 -5.74 4.39
C THR A 10 -7.39 -4.29 4.85
N VAL A 11 -8.65 -3.84 4.99
CA VAL A 11 -8.95 -2.49 5.47
C VAL A 11 -8.87 -2.47 7.00
N LEU A 12 -7.96 -1.67 7.54
CA LEU A 12 -7.79 -1.47 8.97
C LEU A 12 -8.70 -0.37 9.53
N ALA A 13 -9.00 0.65 8.71
CA ALA A 13 -9.90 1.74 9.09
C ALA A 13 -10.51 2.43 7.86
N GLY A 14 -11.70 2.99 8.03
CA GLY A 14 -12.38 3.77 6.99
C GLY A 14 -12.94 2.92 5.85
N ALA A 15 -13.22 3.56 4.71
CA ALA A 15 -13.77 2.89 3.53
C ALA A 15 -13.50 3.67 2.24
N LEU A 16 -13.48 2.94 1.12
CA LEU A 16 -13.49 3.48 -0.24
C LEU A 16 -14.61 2.84 -1.06
N PRO A 17 -15.14 3.54 -2.09
CA PRO A 17 -16.03 2.93 -3.07
C PRO A 17 -15.38 1.70 -3.71
N GLN A 18 -16.17 0.66 -3.97
CA GLN A 18 -15.69 -0.67 -4.39
C GLN A 18 -14.70 -0.63 -5.55
N LYS A 19 -14.94 0.21 -6.56
CA LYS A 19 -14.03 0.36 -7.72
C LYS A 19 -12.64 0.87 -7.30
N LYS A 20 -12.58 1.85 -6.41
CA LYS A 20 -11.31 2.41 -5.90
C LYS A 20 -10.60 1.43 -4.96
N HIS A 21 -11.36 0.74 -4.11
CA HIS A 21 -10.82 -0.29 -3.22
C HIS A 21 -10.07 -1.38 -4.01
N LYS A 22 -10.66 -1.90 -5.08
CA LYS A 22 -10.03 -2.92 -5.93
C LYS A 22 -8.70 -2.46 -6.53
N LEU A 23 -8.61 -1.20 -6.97
CA LEU A 23 -7.37 -0.64 -7.51
C LEU A 23 -6.26 -0.55 -6.46
N VAL A 24 -6.61 -0.11 -5.24
CA VAL A 24 -5.64 -0.02 -4.14
C VAL A 24 -5.14 -1.41 -3.71
N VAL A 25 -6.04 -2.39 -3.59
CA VAL A 25 -5.65 -3.76 -3.24
C VAL A 25 -4.75 -4.37 -4.29
N ALA A 26 -5.09 -4.24 -5.58
CA ALA A 26 -4.24 -4.72 -6.67
C ALA A 26 -2.86 -4.04 -6.66
N TRP A 27 -2.81 -2.73 -6.39
CA TRP A 27 -1.55 -2.01 -6.28
C TRP A 27 -0.69 -2.47 -5.10
N ILE A 28 -1.30 -2.73 -3.94
CA ILE A 28 -0.61 -3.30 -2.77
C ILE A 28 -0.07 -4.69 -3.09
N GLU A 29 -0.85 -5.54 -3.76
CA GLU A 29 -0.46 -6.91 -4.10
C GLU A 29 0.74 -6.94 -5.06
N ILE A 30 0.77 -6.05 -6.06
CA ILE A 30 1.89 -5.94 -7.01
C ILE A 30 3.16 -5.41 -6.34
N HIS A 31 3.03 -4.53 -5.35
CA HIS A 31 4.17 -3.82 -4.73
C HIS A 31 4.40 -4.21 -3.27
N GLN A 32 3.92 -5.38 -2.82
CA GLN A 32 3.94 -5.75 -1.41
C GLN A 32 5.37 -5.77 -0.85
N GLU A 33 6.31 -6.34 -1.60
CA GLU A 33 7.70 -6.45 -1.15
C GLU A 33 8.35 -5.07 -1.01
N ASP A 34 8.16 -4.19 -2.00
CA ASP A 34 8.64 -2.81 -1.97
C ASP A 34 8.04 -2.02 -0.80
N LEU A 35 6.73 -2.16 -0.57
CA LEU A 35 6.03 -1.51 0.55
C LEU A 35 6.54 -1.99 1.92
N MET A 36 6.88 -3.27 2.04
CA MET A 36 7.45 -3.82 3.28
C MET A 36 8.88 -3.32 3.50
N ALA A 37 9.70 -3.23 2.45
CA ALA A 37 11.03 -2.63 2.54
C ALA A 37 10.95 -1.15 2.92
N ASP A 38 10.04 -0.39 2.31
CA ASP A 38 9.79 1.01 2.62
C ASP A 38 9.25 1.23 4.04
N TRP A 39 8.43 0.30 4.54
CA TRP A 39 8.00 0.31 5.94
C TRP A 39 9.20 0.20 6.89
N GLU A 40 10.13 -0.73 6.63
CA GLU A 40 11.35 -0.88 7.42
C GLU A 40 12.22 0.39 7.36
N LEU A 41 12.36 1.03 6.20
CA LEU A 41 13.05 2.32 6.09
C LEU A 41 12.39 3.39 6.98
N ALA A 42 11.06 3.51 6.88
CA ALA A 42 10.29 4.52 7.60
C ALA A 42 10.40 4.37 9.13
N VAL A 43 10.26 3.14 9.66
CA VAL A 43 10.36 2.89 11.11
C VAL A 43 11.78 3.11 11.65
N ASN A 44 12.80 3.05 10.78
CA ASN A 44 14.19 3.40 11.11
C ASN A 44 14.52 4.89 10.85
N GLY A 45 13.52 5.73 10.57
CA GLY A 45 13.71 7.17 10.35
C GLY A 45 14.35 7.52 9.00
N GLN A 46 14.36 6.58 8.05
CA GLN A 46 14.84 6.79 6.69
C GLN A 46 13.68 7.11 5.75
N ASN A 47 13.97 7.76 4.63
CA ASN A 47 12.96 8.07 3.64
C ASN A 47 12.59 6.81 2.82
N PRO A 48 11.29 6.50 2.67
CA PRO A 48 10.82 5.51 1.70
C PRO A 48 11.24 5.86 0.27
N LEU A 49 11.28 4.84 -0.59
CA LEU A 49 11.58 5.00 -2.00
C LEU A 49 10.30 5.27 -2.83
N PRO A 50 10.42 5.80 -4.05
CA PRO A 50 9.27 5.94 -4.94
C PRO A 50 8.76 4.57 -5.44
N ILE A 51 7.46 4.31 -5.28
CA ILE A 51 6.78 3.14 -5.83
C ILE A 51 5.92 3.56 -7.03
N ARG A 52 5.96 2.78 -8.12
CA ARG A 52 5.27 3.09 -9.38
C ARG A 52 3.75 2.96 -9.23
N GLY A 53 3.01 3.57 -10.15
CA GLY A 53 1.56 3.43 -10.24
C GLY A 53 1.12 2.05 -10.72
N LEU A 54 -0.20 1.80 -10.74
CA LEU A 54 -0.77 0.52 -11.20
C LEU A 54 -0.70 0.34 -12.74
N ASP A 55 -0.51 1.42 -13.48
CA ASP A 55 -0.62 1.52 -14.93
C ASP A 55 0.72 1.68 -15.66
N GLN A 56 1.85 1.52 -14.97
CA GLN A 56 3.20 1.80 -15.48
C GLN A 56 4.01 0.56 -15.83
#